data_AF-A0A1V6F7Q0-F1
#
_entry.id   AF-A0A1V6F7Q0-F1
#
_cell.length_a   1.000
_cell.length_b   1.000
_cell.length_c   1.000
_cell.angle_alpha   90.00
_cell.angle_beta   90.00
_cell.angle_gamma   90.00
#
_symmetry.space_group_name_H-M   'P 1'
#
loop_
_entity.id
_entity.type
_entity.pdbx_description
1 polymer ?
#
loop_
_entity_poly.entity_id
_entity_poly.type
_entity_poly.pdbx_seq_one_letter_code
_entity_poly.pdbx_strand_id
1 'polypeptide(L)'
;MKLMECVPNFSEGRDTAVLDAIAASIRSVNGVVLLDVDPGADTNRTVFTLAGNPDAVVEAAFQGIKKASELIDMSKHHGEHPRMGATDVCPFIPISGLTMEECADYARQLGKRVGEELGIPVYLYENAASKEEWRNLANVRSGEYEALPDKAKDPAWKPDFGPHAFNAKSGATAISAREFLIAYNINLNTRDKKKAHELAITIRESGKAARDANGKLVRDKDGKKVMVPGLFTHCKAVGWYIDSYNRAQISINLTNYKITPPHLVLEKVRELAAAMGVQVTGSELVGLIPKAALLNAGKYYLQRMGESTGIPEKMIMETAIQSMGLAELAPFDLDKKVIEYAIARQDSLASMRVDAFADLLSTDSPAPGGGSVAALCAALSGALSAMVANLTMDKKGYEQVQDKVRELAPLGQSIKERALQCIDRDTDAFNAMMEAMRLPKKTDEEIALRDAEMEKTTQGAILVPFETLQLAREAIQLAAQVAVVGNVNALSDAGVAGLTALTAAKGAFYNILINLPGSTDPAFKDDIRSRAEELLARCEEEAARVEEEVRKRL
;
A
#
# COMPACT_ATOMS: atom_id res chain seq x y z
N MET A 1 5.59 -11.90 3.79
CA MET A 1 6.91 -11.26 3.73
C MET A 1 6.84 -9.89 4.39
N LYS A 2 7.84 -9.47 5.18
CA LYS A 2 7.90 -8.11 5.74
C LYS A 2 8.34 -7.15 4.64
N LEU A 3 7.62 -6.04 4.47
CA LEU A 3 7.91 -5.05 3.46
C LEU A 3 7.74 -3.63 4.00
N MET A 4 8.77 -2.82 3.78
CA MET A 4 8.86 -1.45 4.25
C MET A 4 9.13 -0.52 3.07
N GLU A 5 8.47 0.64 3.07
CA GLU A 5 8.82 1.75 2.19
C GLU A 5 9.80 2.67 2.92
N CYS A 6 10.73 3.28 2.17
CA CYS A 6 11.49 4.43 2.62
C CYS A 6 11.38 5.55 1.59
N VAL A 7 11.16 6.77 2.07
CA VAL A 7 10.96 7.94 1.20
C VAL A 7 11.97 9.04 1.54
N PRO A 8 13.28 8.87 1.30
CA PRO A 8 14.27 9.89 1.60
C PRO A 8 14.10 11.11 0.70
N ASN A 9 14.25 12.28 1.30
CA ASN A 9 14.10 13.56 0.63
C ASN A 9 15.44 14.28 0.62
N PHE A 10 16.03 14.38 -0.57
CA PHE A 10 17.34 14.99 -0.77
C PHE A 10 17.19 16.45 -1.23
N SER A 11 18.04 17.31 -0.70
CA SER A 11 18.12 18.74 -1.05
C SER A 11 18.91 18.95 -2.33
N GLU A 12 18.41 18.39 -3.43
CA GLU A 12 18.88 18.57 -4.80
C GLU A 12 17.69 18.33 -5.73
N GLY A 13 17.49 19.15 -6.76
CA GLY A 13 16.39 18.99 -7.72
C GLY A 13 16.73 19.42 -9.14
N ARG A 14 18.00 19.72 -9.42
CA ARG A 14 18.48 20.33 -10.66
C ARG A 14 19.65 19.56 -11.27
N ASP A 15 20.62 19.12 -10.45
CA ASP A 15 21.78 18.37 -10.91
C ASP A 15 21.47 16.86 -11.02
N THR A 16 21.22 16.41 -12.25
CA THR A 16 20.90 15.01 -12.53
C THR A 16 22.05 14.07 -12.20
N ALA A 17 23.32 14.50 -12.31
CA ALA A 17 24.45 13.65 -12.01
C ALA A 17 24.54 13.32 -10.51
N VAL A 18 24.19 14.29 -9.65
CA VAL A 18 24.07 14.05 -8.20
C VAL A 18 22.93 13.08 -7.90
N LEU A 19 21.77 13.29 -8.51
CA LEU A 19 20.60 12.41 -8.32
C LEU A 19 20.87 10.99 -8.81
N ASP A 20 21.49 10.81 -9.97
CA ASP A 20 21.85 9.50 -10.52
C ASP A 20 22.87 8.77 -9.65
N ALA A 21 23.83 9.50 -9.07
CA ALA A 21 24.81 8.92 -8.15
C ALA A 21 24.16 8.43 -6.85
N ILE A 22 23.21 9.18 -6.29
CA ILE A 22 22.41 8.75 -5.12
C ILE A 22 21.51 7.57 -5.48
N ALA A 23 20.87 7.60 -6.65
CA ALA A 23 20.05 6.49 -7.13
C ALA A 23 20.87 5.20 -7.30
N ALA A 24 22.09 5.31 -7.83
CA ALA A 24 23.00 4.18 -8.01
C ALA A 24 23.44 3.57 -6.67
N SER A 25 23.67 4.37 -5.62
CA SER A 25 24.05 3.84 -4.30
C SER A 25 22.89 3.15 -3.58
N ILE A 26 21.65 3.55 -3.85
CA ILE A 26 20.45 2.86 -3.38
C ILE A 26 20.25 1.54 -4.13
N ARG A 27 20.36 1.57 -5.46
CA ARG A 27 20.18 0.39 -6.33
C ARG A 27 21.24 -0.70 -6.14
N SER A 28 22.40 -0.38 -5.59
CA SER A 28 23.45 -1.38 -5.33
C SER A 28 23.16 -2.29 -4.14
N VAL A 29 22.12 -2.01 -3.35
CA VAL A 29 21.72 -2.82 -2.21
C VAL A 29 20.73 -3.90 -2.64
N ASN A 30 21.12 -5.17 -2.45
CA ASN A 30 20.27 -6.32 -2.76
C ASN A 30 19.03 -6.35 -1.85
N GLY A 31 17.87 -6.67 -2.43
CA GLY A 31 16.61 -6.78 -1.68
C GLY A 31 15.84 -5.46 -1.53
N VAL A 32 16.25 -4.41 -2.27
CA VAL A 32 15.55 -3.13 -2.39
C VAL A 32 15.28 -2.82 -3.86
N VAL A 33 14.11 -2.23 -4.12
CA VAL A 33 13.75 -1.65 -5.41
C VAL A 33 13.61 -0.14 -5.24
N LEU A 34 14.32 0.64 -6.05
CA LEU A 34 14.08 2.07 -6.18
C LEU A 34 12.89 2.27 -7.14
N LEU A 35 11.74 2.63 -6.59
CA LEU A 35 10.45 2.69 -7.27
C LEU A 35 10.25 3.99 -8.04
N ASP A 36 10.64 5.11 -7.44
CA ASP A 36 10.43 6.43 -8.03
C ASP A 36 11.52 7.42 -7.62
N VAL A 37 11.79 8.39 -8.50
CA VAL A 37 12.67 9.54 -8.26
C VAL A 37 11.98 10.75 -8.86
N ASP A 38 11.46 11.62 -7.99
CA ASP A 38 10.62 12.76 -8.38
C ASP A 38 11.34 14.10 -8.09
N PRO A 39 12.07 14.65 -9.07
CA PRO A 39 12.83 15.88 -8.90
C PRO A 39 11.95 17.13 -9.09
N GLY A 40 11.96 18.00 -8.10
CA GLY A 40 11.38 19.35 -8.21
C GLY A 40 12.45 20.41 -8.43
N ALA A 41 12.58 20.90 -9.66
CA ALA A 41 13.57 21.94 -10.00
C ALA A 41 13.35 23.26 -9.24
N ASP A 42 12.08 23.67 -9.08
CA ASP A 42 11.69 24.89 -8.37
C ASP A 42 11.84 24.74 -6.85
N THR A 43 11.48 23.58 -6.31
CA THR A 43 11.64 23.26 -4.89
C THR A 43 13.08 22.94 -4.50
N ASN A 44 13.95 22.70 -5.51
CA ASN A 44 15.33 22.21 -5.38
C ASN A 44 15.44 21.03 -4.40
N ARG A 45 14.54 20.06 -4.58
CA ARG A 45 14.36 18.90 -3.72
C ARG A 45 13.90 17.74 -4.57
N THR A 46 14.43 16.55 -4.29
CA THR A 46 14.02 15.31 -4.96
C THR A 46 13.53 14.33 -3.92
N VAL A 47 12.36 13.75 -4.19
CA VAL A 47 11.79 12.68 -3.38
C VAL A 47 12.16 11.36 -4.01
N PHE A 48 12.86 10.51 -3.27
CA PHE A 48 13.14 9.15 -3.68
C PHE A 48 12.16 8.23 -2.97
N THR A 49 11.69 7.20 -3.65
CA THR A 49 10.82 6.19 -3.07
C THR A 49 11.41 4.82 -3.34
N LEU A 50 11.71 4.08 -2.28
CA LEU A 50 12.22 2.72 -2.36
C LEU A 50 11.41 1.80 -1.45
N ALA A 51 11.36 0.52 -1.80
CA ALA A 51 10.72 -0.49 -0.97
C ALA A 51 11.49 -1.80 -1.01
N GLY A 52 11.33 -2.60 0.03
CA GLY A 52 12.01 -3.89 0.14
C GLY A 52 11.90 -4.50 1.52
N ASN A 53 12.73 -5.52 1.76
CA ASN A 53 12.89 -6.08 3.09
C ASN A 53 13.45 -4.99 4.04
N PRO A 54 12.97 -4.89 5.30
CA PRO A 54 13.37 -3.82 6.21
C PRO A 54 14.86 -3.59 6.37
N ASP A 55 15.67 -4.64 6.57
CA ASP A 55 17.11 -4.51 6.79
C ASP A 55 17.82 -3.94 5.54
N ALA A 56 17.41 -4.43 4.37
CA ALA A 56 17.92 -3.95 3.08
C ALA A 56 17.51 -2.49 2.83
N VAL A 57 16.27 -2.11 3.18
CA VAL A 57 15.77 -0.74 3.06
C VAL A 57 16.54 0.22 3.97
N VAL A 58 16.85 -0.19 5.20
CA VAL A 58 17.70 0.61 6.12
C VAL A 58 19.10 0.81 5.53
N GLU A 59 19.71 -0.25 4.98
CA GLU A 59 21.02 -0.15 4.36
C GLU A 59 21.01 0.75 3.12
N ALA A 60 20.01 0.61 2.25
CA ALA A 60 19.85 1.46 1.08
C ALA A 60 19.64 2.94 1.45
N ALA A 61 18.82 3.22 2.46
CA ALA A 61 18.63 4.57 2.99
C ALA A 61 19.94 5.15 3.53
N PHE A 62 20.72 4.37 4.29
CA PHE A 62 22.03 4.78 4.78
C PHE A 62 23.01 5.11 3.64
N GLN A 63 23.10 4.26 2.62
CA GLN A 63 23.97 4.50 1.46
C GLN A 63 23.52 5.72 0.64
N GLY A 64 22.21 5.97 0.54
CA GLY A 64 21.67 7.19 -0.07
C GLY A 64 22.07 8.45 0.71
N ILE A 65 21.88 8.45 2.04
CA ILE A 65 22.26 9.56 2.92
C ILE A 65 23.77 9.83 2.86
N LYS A 66 24.58 8.77 2.92
CA LYS A 66 26.04 8.87 2.79
C LYS A 66 26.45 9.49 1.46
N LYS A 67 25.88 9.02 0.35
CA LYS A 67 26.19 9.58 -0.97
C LYS A 67 25.76 11.04 -1.09
N ALA A 68 24.59 11.39 -0.54
CA ALA A 68 24.11 12.77 -0.50
C ALA A 68 25.02 13.69 0.33
N SER A 69 25.55 13.23 1.48
CA SER A 69 26.46 14.03 2.31
C SER A 69 27.84 14.23 1.66
N GLU A 70 28.24 13.34 0.75
CA GLU A 70 29.45 13.48 -0.07
C GLU A 70 29.27 14.56 -1.16
N LEU A 71 28.10 14.58 -1.83
CA LEU A 71 27.86 15.34 -3.06
C LEU A 71 27.15 16.69 -2.86
N ILE A 72 26.28 16.82 -1.85
CA ILE A 72 25.48 18.02 -1.61
C ILE A 72 26.17 18.90 -0.56
N ASP A 73 26.30 20.18 -0.87
CA ASP A 73 26.85 21.21 0.01
C ASP A 73 25.74 22.21 0.41
N MET A 74 25.18 22.02 1.60
CA MET A 74 24.05 22.82 2.10
C MET A 74 24.39 24.30 2.26
N SER A 75 25.66 24.67 2.42
CA SER A 75 26.08 26.07 2.49
C SER A 75 25.81 26.87 1.20
N LYS A 76 25.57 26.16 0.09
CA LYS A 76 25.25 26.72 -1.24
C LYS A 76 23.82 26.42 -1.68
N HIS A 77 23.06 25.64 -0.90
CA HIS A 77 21.73 25.19 -1.27
C HIS A 77 20.65 26.21 -0.93
N HIS A 78 19.82 26.53 -1.92
CA HIS A 78 18.58 27.29 -1.77
C HIS A 78 17.46 26.65 -2.60
N GLY A 79 16.24 26.66 -2.06
CA GLY A 79 15.03 26.18 -2.71
C GLY A 79 13.77 26.74 -2.05
N GLU A 80 12.65 26.77 -2.77
CA GLU A 80 11.37 27.29 -2.25
C GLU A 80 10.74 26.39 -1.17
N HIS A 81 11.17 25.13 -1.09
CA HIS A 81 10.69 24.20 -0.06
C HIS A 81 11.60 24.25 1.17
N PRO A 82 11.04 24.32 2.40
CA PRO A 82 11.87 24.40 3.58
C PRO A 82 12.79 23.18 3.70
N ARG A 83 14.00 23.35 4.22
CA ARG A 83 14.98 22.24 4.32
C ARG A 83 15.99 22.49 5.44
N MET A 84 16.55 21.43 6.03
CA MET A 84 17.61 21.59 7.03
C MET A 84 18.87 20.74 6.79
N GLY A 85 18.90 19.88 5.78
CA GLY A 85 20.09 19.09 5.49
C GLY A 85 20.11 18.49 4.09
N ALA A 86 21.27 17.99 3.68
CA ALA A 86 21.50 17.34 2.38
C ALA A 86 20.51 16.18 2.17
N THR A 87 20.24 15.43 3.25
CA THR A 87 19.00 14.69 3.43
C THR A 87 18.17 15.40 4.48
N ASP A 88 17.03 15.96 4.08
CA ASP A 88 16.14 16.70 4.97
C ASP A 88 15.36 15.74 5.88
N VAL A 89 14.66 14.78 5.26
CA VAL A 89 13.89 13.75 5.98
C VAL A 89 14.03 12.37 5.34
N CYS A 90 14.01 11.33 6.18
CA CYS A 90 14.08 9.94 5.76
C CYS A 90 13.10 9.08 6.58
N PRO A 91 11.79 9.10 6.26
CA PRO A 91 10.78 8.26 6.90
C PRO A 91 10.78 6.82 6.40
N PHE A 92 10.40 5.90 7.29
CA PHE A 92 9.99 4.54 7.02
C PHE A 92 8.47 4.37 7.16
N ILE A 93 7.87 3.55 6.31
CA ILE A 93 6.42 3.29 6.30
C ILE A 93 6.19 1.78 6.24
N PRO A 94 5.34 1.21 7.12
CA PRO A 94 4.97 -0.20 7.03
C PRO A 94 4.07 -0.44 5.81
N ILE A 95 4.48 -1.36 4.92
CA ILE A 95 3.63 -1.80 3.79
C ILE A 95 2.93 -3.10 4.15
N SER A 96 3.68 -4.13 4.56
CA SER A 96 3.12 -5.46 4.87
C SER A 96 3.95 -6.20 5.93
N GLY A 97 3.27 -6.91 6.83
CA GLY A 97 3.92 -7.74 7.86
C GLY A 97 4.73 -6.96 8.90
N LEU A 98 4.52 -5.64 9.02
CA LEU A 98 5.24 -4.75 9.94
C LEU A 98 4.26 -3.87 10.69
N THR A 99 4.53 -3.69 11.97
CA THR A 99 3.90 -2.68 12.81
C THR A 99 4.60 -1.33 12.66
N MET A 100 3.91 -0.27 13.08
CA MET A 100 4.50 1.07 13.13
C MET A 100 5.69 1.15 14.09
N GLU A 101 5.63 0.45 15.23
CA GLU A 101 6.71 0.45 16.22
C GLU A 101 7.96 -0.26 15.68
N GLU A 102 7.81 -1.39 14.97
CA GLU A 102 8.94 -2.03 14.29
C GLU A 102 9.61 -1.09 13.28
N CYS A 103 8.83 -0.31 12.52
CA CYS A 103 9.40 0.72 11.64
C CYS A 103 10.11 1.83 12.42
N ALA A 104 9.59 2.21 13.59
CA ALA A 104 10.21 3.20 14.47
C ALA A 104 11.56 2.69 15.01
N ASP A 105 11.66 1.41 15.33
CA ASP A 105 12.93 0.75 15.70
C ASP A 105 13.95 0.79 14.56
N TYR A 106 13.53 0.49 13.33
CA TYR A 106 14.41 0.66 12.15
C TYR A 106 14.84 2.11 11.95
N ALA A 107 13.97 3.09 12.19
CA ALA A 107 14.30 4.51 12.17
C ALA A 107 15.36 4.87 13.22
N ARG A 108 15.26 4.33 14.44
CA ARG A 108 16.27 4.50 15.50
C ARG A 108 17.61 3.88 15.09
N GLN A 109 17.60 2.70 14.47
CA GLN A 109 18.81 2.03 13.96
C GLN A 109 19.51 2.86 12.87
N LEU A 110 18.75 3.34 11.87
CA LEU A 110 19.29 4.21 10.83
C LEU A 110 19.84 5.51 11.43
N GLY A 111 19.08 6.15 12.32
CA GLY A 111 19.47 7.39 12.97
C GLY A 111 20.78 7.28 13.74
N LYS A 112 20.95 6.18 14.49
CA LYS A 112 22.20 5.88 15.20
C LYS A 112 23.38 5.76 14.24
N ARG A 113 23.25 4.96 13.17
CA ARG A 113 24.31 4.79 12.17
C ARG A 113 24.67 6.09 11.46
N VAL A 114 23.69 6.88 11.04
CA VAL A 114 23.91 8.20 10.41
C VAL A 114 24.63 9.14 11.37
N GLY A 115 24.23 9.16 12.64
CA GLY A 115 24.86 9.99 13.66
C GLY A 115 26.31 9.60 13.97
N GLU A 116 26.55 8.30 14.17
CA GLU A 116 27.85 7.76 14.59
C GLU A 116 28.85 7.65 13.43
N GLU A 117 28.43 7.16 12.27
CA GLU A 117 29.32 6.87 11.14
C GLU A 117 29.54 8.08 10.23
N LEU A 118 28.55 8.98 10.09
CA LEU A 118 28.62 10.14 9.19
C LEU A 118 28.81 11.48 9.93
N GLY A 119 28.66 11.50 11.25
CA GLY A 119 28.79 12.73 12.05
C GLY A 119 27.71 13.78 11.74
N ILE A 120 26.51 13.33 11.36
CA ILE A 120 25.37 14.21 11.05
C ILE A 120 24.42 14.24 12.26
N PRO A 121 24.01 15.43 12.76
CA PRO A 121 22.97 15.53 13.78
C PRO A 121 21.65 14.95 13.29
N VAL A 122 21.07 13.99 14.02
CA VAL A 122 19.80 13.34 13.69
C VAL A 122 18.72 13.65 14.71
N TYR A 123 17.55 14.03 14.22
CA TYR A 123 16.35 14.25 15.03
C TYR A 123 15.28 13.22 14.65
N LEU A 124 14.75 12.49 15.62
CA LEU A 124 13.63 11.60 15.42
C LEU A 124 12.31 12.37 15.51
N TYR A 125 11.38 12.09 14.60
CA TYR A 125 10.08 12.75 14.55
C TYR A 125 8.91 11.75 14.42
N GLU A 126 7.67 12.23 14.45
CA GLU A 126 6.43 11.42 14.44
C GLU A 126 6.47 10.18 15.35
N ASN A 127 6.31 8.95 14.83
CA ASN A 127 6.23 7.74 15.67
C ASN A 127 7.59 7.27 16.18
N ALA A 128 8.69 7.86 15.70
CA ALA A 128 10.01 7.65 16.27
C ALA A 128 10.43 8.75 17.25
N ALA A 129 9.64 9.82 17.40
CA ALA A 129 10.03 11.00 18.17
C ALA A 129 10.36 10.67 19.63
N SER A 130 11.48 11.17 20.11
CA SER A 130 11.88 11.06 21.53
C SER A 130 11.23 12.12 22.42
N LYS A 131 10.67 13.18 21.82
CA LYS A 131 10.00 14.30 22.50
C LYS A 131 8.65 14.56 21.84
N GLU A 132 7.65 14.92 22.65
CA GLU A 132 6.30 15.21 22.15
C GLU A 132 6.31 16.37 21.15
N GLU A 133 7.11 17.42 21.40
CA GLU A 133 7.25 18.55 20.49
C GLU A 133 7.85 18.20 19.13
N TRP A 134 8.62 17.12 19.04
CA TRP A 134 9.25 16.66 17.79
C TRP A 134 8.35 15.74 16.97
N ARG A 135 7.18 15.35 17.48
CA ARG A 135 6.21 14.60 16.69
C ARG A 135 5.83 15.33 15.40
N ASN A 136 5.73 16.65 15.43
CA ASN A 136 5.51 17.45 14.22
C ASN A 136 6.84 17.84 13.57
N LEU A 137 7.09 17.33 12.36
CA LEU A 137 8.26 17.67 11.56
C LEU A 137 8.48 19.20 11.41
N ALA A 138 7.41 19.99 11.31
CA ALA A 138 7.53 21.44 11.18
C ALA A 138 8.20 22.09 12.40
N ASN A 139 8.05 21.50 13.58
CA ASN A 139 8.74 21.97 14.78
C ASN A 139 10.24 21.66 14.68
N VAL A 140 10.60 20.43 14.31
CA VAL A 140 11.99 20.01 14.11
C VAL A 140 12.70 20.89 13.08
N ARG A 141 12.02 21.15 11.95
CA ARG A 141 12.50 21.99 10.84
C ARG A 141 12.32 23.50 11.05
N SER A 142 11.85 23.94 12.21
CA SER A 142 11.63 25.37 12.47
C SER A 142 12.93 26.16 12.30
N GLY A 143 12.90 27.19 11.46
CA GLY A 143 14.07 28.00 11.12
C GLY A 143 15.06 27.35 10.13
N GLU A 144 14.74 26.17 9.60
CA GLU A 144 15.47 25.53 8.50
C GLU A 144 16.97 25.27 8.78
N TYR A 145 17.79 25.22 7.73
CA TYR A 145 19.24 25.10 7.81
C TYR A 145 19.89 26.28 8.57
N GLU A 146 19.38 27.49 8.36
CA GLU A 146 19.93 28.73 8.93
C GLU A 146 19.83 28.78 10.46
N ALA A 147 18.88 28.08 11.07
CA ALA A 147 18.75 28.00 12.53
C ALA A 147 19.65 26.96 13.19
N LEU A 148 20.26 26.04 12.43
CA LEU A 148 21.08 24.96 12.99
C LEU A 148 22.30 25.43 13.80
N PRO A 149 23.03 26.51 13.42
CA PRO A 149 24.14 27.02 14.22
C PRO A 149 23.73 27.45 15.64
N ASP A 150 22.52 27.98 15.82
CA ASP A 150 22.01 28.39 17.12
C ASP A 150 21.41 27.23 17.89
N LYS A 151 20.69 26.32 17.21
CA LYS A 151 20.23 25.05 17.80
C LYS A 151 21.39 24.19 18.33
N ALA A 152 22.54 24.22 17.65
CA ALA A 152 23.73 23.50 18.10
C ALA A 152 24.31 24.04 19.43
N LYS A 153 23.95 25.26 19.84
CA LYS A 153 24.38 25.85 21.12
C LYS A 153 23.35 25.64 22.24
N ASP A 154 22.11 25.29 21.89
CA ASP A 154 21.01 25.15 22.83
C ASP A 154 20.88 23.69 23.31
N PRO A 155 21.06 23.39 24.60
CA PRO A 155 20.85 22.05 25.17
C PRO A 155 19.48 21.44 24.89
N ALA A 156 18.43 22.26 24.73
CA ALA A 156 17.09 21.78 24.40
C ALA A 156 17.03 21.11 23.01
N TRP A 157 17.96 21.49 22.12
CA TRP A 157 18.09 20.98 20.75
C TRP A 157 19.17 19.93 20.57
N LYS A 158 19.66 19.32 21.67
CA LYS A 158 20.56 18.16 21.59
C LYS A 158 19.93 17.07 20.71
N PRO A 159 20.56 16.63 19.61
CA PRO A 159 19.99 15.63 18.70
C PRO A 159 19.87 14.26 19.38
N ASP A 160 19.00 13.40 18.83
CA ASP A 160 18.84 12.02 19.31
C ASP A 160 20.10 11.20 19.06
N PHE A 161 20.73 11.40 17.90
CA PHE A 161 21.98 10.75 17.51
C PHE A 161 22.92 11.74 16.83
N GLY A 162 24.21 11.40 16.84
CA GLY A 162 25.26 12.22 16.26
C GLY A 162 25.71 13.37 17.16
N PRO A 163 26.65 14.20 16.67
CA PRO A 163 27.24 15.27 17.46
C PRO A 163 26.24 16.41 17.68
N HIS A 164 26.24 16.99 18.89
CA HIS A 164 25.55 18.25 19.16
C HIS A 164 26.40 19.42 18.66
N ALA A 165 26.61 19.48 17.35
CA ALA A 165 27.44 20.45 16.66
C ALA A 165 26.86 20.79 15.29
N PHE A 166 27.11 22.00 14.80
CA PHE A 166 26.67 22.41 13.47
C PHE A 166 27.54 21.74 12.39
N ASN A 167 26.90 21.00 11.49
CA ASN A 167 27.52 20.45 10.30
C ASN A 167 27.19 21.33 9.08
N ALA A 168 28.10 22.22 8.71
CA ALA A 168 27.87 23.19 7.63
C ALA A 168 27.72 22.55 6.23
N LYS A 169 28.30 21.37 6.00
CA LYS A 169 28.21 20.72 4.70
C LYS A 169 26.86 20.01 4.55
N SER A 170 26.48 19.20 5.53
CA SER A 170 25.34 18.29 5.42
C SER A 170 24.10 18.75 6.16
N GLY A 171 24.20 19.74 7.06
CA GLY A 171 23.10 20.20 7.90
C GLY A 171 22.70 19.14 8.94
N ALA A 172 21.40 18.93 9.13
CA ALA A 172 20.82 17.92 10.00
C ALA A 172 19.78 17.08 9.26
N THR A 173 19.53 15.85 9.72
CA THR A 173 18.56 14.94 9.09
C THR A 173 17.47 14.54 10.08
N ALA A 174 16.20 14.56 9.66
CA ALA A 174 15.11 13.98 10.44
C ALA A 174 14.77 12.56 9.99
N ILE A 175 14.67 11.62 10.91
CA ILE A 175 14.37 10.21 10.61
C ILE A 175 13.13 9.79 11.40
N SER A 176 12.25 8.96 10.82
CA SER A 176 11.00 8.59 11.49
C SER A 176 10.38 7.31 10.94
N ALA A 177 9.35 6.83 11.63
CA ALA A 177 8.31 5.99 11.05
C ALA A 177 6.97 6.74 11.03
N ARG A 178 6.24 6.62 9.92
CA ARG A 178 4.92 7.26 9.77
C ARG A 178 3.97 6.43 8.93
N GLU A 179 2.69 6.77 9.00
CA GLU A 179 1.70 6.26 8.06
C GLU A 179 2.02 6.72 6.63
N PHE A 180 1.48 5.97 5.65
CA PHE A 180 1.61 6.31 4.24
C PHE A 180 1.02 7.71 4.00
N LEU A 181 1.81 8.57 3.35
CA LEU A 181 1.43 9.94 3.06
C LEU A 181 1.15 10.04 1.57
N ILE A 182 -0.07 10.42 1.22
CA ILE A 182 -0.45 10.66 -0.18
C ILE A 182 -0.27 12.15 -0.47
N ALA A 183 0.65 12.46 -1.38
CA ALA A 183 0.82 13.81 -1.92
C ALA A 183 -0.13 13.98 -3.11
N TYR A 184 -1.16 14.80 -2.93
CA TYR A 184 -2.30 14.91 -3.82
C TYR A 184 -2.58 16.38 -4.13
N ASN A 185 -2.46 16.78 -5.39
CA ASN A 185 -2.74 18.14 -5.83
C ASN A 185 -4.10 18.21 -6.53
N ILE A 186 -4.87 19.25 -6.28
CA ILE A 186 -6.14 19.51 -6.96
C ILE A 186 -5.98 20.72 -7.90
N ASN A 187 -6.29 20.53 -9.18
CA ASN A 187 -6.13 21.54 -10.22
C ASN A 187 -7.34 22.46 -10.31
N LEU A 188 -7.10 23.78 -10.42
CA LEU A 188 -8.15 24.79 -10.53
C LEU A 188 -8.03 25.57 -11.85
N ASN A 189 -9.16 25.92 -12.45
CA ASN A 189 -9.22 26.72 -13.69
C ASN A 189 -8.91 28.22 -13.51
N THR A 190 -8.00 28.57 -12.59
CA THR A 190 -7.68 29.96 -12.27
C THR A 190 -6.18 30.16 -12.08
N ARG A 191 -5.69 31.38 -12.31
CA ARG A 191 -4.31 31.77 -11.98
C ARG A 191 -4.20 32.42 -10.59
N ASP A 192 -5.34 32.63 -9.93
CA ASP A 192 -5.39 33.31 -8.63
C ASP A 192 -5.00 32.35 -7.49
N LYS A 193 -3.73 32.39 -7.10
CA LYS A 193 -3.19 31.67 -5.93
C LYS A 193 -3.98 31.96 -4.65
N LYS A 194 -4.59 33.14 -4.49
CA LYS A 194 -5.34 33.49 -3.27
C LYS A 194 -6.59 32.63 -3.13
N LYS A 195 -7.30 32.36 -4.23
CA LYS A 195 -8.46 31.46 -4.23
C LYS A 195 -8.07 30.02 -3.86
N ALA A 196 -6.98 29.51 -4.45
CA ALA A 196 -6.45 28.20 -4.09
C ALA A 196 -6.06 28.14 -2.59
N HIS A 197 -5.45 29.21 -2.08
CA HIS A 197 -5.00 29.28 -0.69
C HIS A 197 -6.17 29.36 0.31
N GLU A 198 -7.25 30.06 -0.06
CA GLU A 198 -8.48 30.11 0.74
C GLU A 198 -9.15 28.74 0.87
N LEU A 199 -9.21 27.98 -0.23
CA LEU A 199 -9.67 26.59 -0.23
C LEU A 199 -8.76 25.70 0.63
N ALA A 200 -7.43 25.83 0.46
CA ALA A 200 -6.44 25.08 1.24
C ALA A 200 -6.58 25.31 2.75
N ILE A 201 -6.77 26.56 3.17
CA ILE A 201 -7.01 26.93 4.57
C ILE A 201 -8.27 26.27 5.12
N THR A 202 -9.32 26.19 4.30
CA THR A 202 -10.61 25.62 4.71
C THR A 202 -10.51 24.12 4.91
N ILE A 203 -9.76 23.39 4.07
CA ILE A 203 -9.67 21.93 4.15
C ILE A 203 -8.60 21.41 5.12
N ARG A 204 -7.51 22.15 5.32
CA ARG A 204 -6.38 21.67 6.14
C ARG A 204 -6.69 21.70 7.63
N GLU A 205 -6.16 20.73 8.36
CA GLU A 205 -6.41 20.54 9.79
C GLU A 205 -6.10 21.79 10.63
N SER A 206 -4.99 22.47 10.33
CA SER A 206 -4.58 23.69 11.04
C SER A 206 -5.52 24.88 10.86
N GLY A 207 -6.38 24.85 9.83
CA GLY A 207 -7.38 25.86 9.57
C GLY A 207 -6.84 27.29 9.45
N LYS A 208 -7.58 28.23 10.08
CA LYS A 208 -7.28 29.67 10.10
C LYS A 208 -7.34 30.26 11.50
N ALA A 209 -6.65 31.39 11.70
CA ALA A 209 -6.82 32.18 12.90
C ALA A 209 -8.25 32.78 12.97
N ALA A 210 -8.88 32.68 14.13
CA ALA A 210 -10.19 33.24 14.42
C ALA A 210 -10.16 34.76 14.29
N ARG A 211 -11.23 35.32 13.74
CA ARG A 211 -11.45 36.77 13.63
C ARG A 211 -12.79 37.14 14.25
N ASP A 212 -12.85 38.28 14.91
CA ASP A 212 -14.08 38.84 15.46
C ASP A 212 -14.98 39.44 14.35
N ALA A 213 -16.14 39.97 14.72
CA ALA A 213 -17.09 40.60 13.80
C ALA A 213 -16.52 41.80 13.04
N ASN A 214 -15.41 42.38 13.51
CA ASN A 214 -14.70 43.50 12.88
C ASN A 214 -13.47 43.04 12.07
N GLY A 215 -13.27 41.73 11.93
CA GLY A 215 -12.14 41.14 11.19
C GLY A 215 -10.82 41.14 11.95
N LYS A 216 -10.78 41.50 13.24
CA LYS A 216 -9.57 41.52 14.07
C LYS A 216 -9.27 40.14 14.62
N LEU A 217 -7.98 39.79 14.70
CA LEU A 217 -7.53 38.50 15.23
C LEU A 217 -7.95 38.31 16.69
N VAL A 218 -8.64 37.21 16.96
CA VAL A 218 -8.98 36.79 18.32
C VAL A 218 -7.75 36.14 18.95
N ARG A 219 -7.41 36.58 20.15
CA ARG A 219 -6.33 36.02 20.97
C ARG A 219 -6.92 35.45 22.25
N ASP A 220 -6.33 34.36 22.74
CA ASP A 220 -6.69 33.78 24.03
C ASP A 220 -6.09 34.60 25.19
N LYS A 221 -6.31 34.11 26.42
CA LYS A 221 -5.87 34.77 27.66
C LYS A 221 -4.34 34.89 27.77
N ASP A 222 -3.60 34.06 27.02
CA ASP A 222 -2.13 34.03 27.00
C ASP A 222 -1.56 34.81 25.79
N GLY A 223 -2.43 35.51 25.04
CA GLY A 223 -2.05 36.30 23.88
C GLY A 223 -1.77 35.48 22.61
N LYS A 224 -1.99 34.16 22.63
CA LYS A 224 -1.82 33.29 21.47
C LYS A 224 -3.05 33.38 20.57
N LYS A 225 -2.85 33.21 19.26
CA LYS A 225 -3.93 33.30 18.27
C LYS A 225 -4.89 32.13 18.47
N VAL A 226 -6.18 32.41 18.63
CA VAL A 226 -7.22 31.38 18.61
C VAL A 226 -7.33 30.84 17.19
N MET A 227 -7.30 29.52 17.03
CA MET A 227 -7.39 28.85 15.73
C MET A 227 -8.78 28.23 15.56
N VAL A 228 -9.37 28.42 14.38
CA VAL A 228 -10.53 27.67 13.91
C VAL A 228 -10.01 26.54 13.03
N PRO A 229 -10.19 25.27 13.42
CA PRO A 229 -9.70 24.13 12.64
C PRO A 229 -10.39 24.08 11.26
N GLY A 230 -9.70 23.48 10.29
CA GLY A 230 -10.31 23.21 8.99
C GLY A 230 -11.24 22.00 9.02
N LEU A 231 -11.73 21.61 7.84
CA LEU A 231 -12.73 20.56 7.70
C LEU A 231 -12.19 19.15 7.91
N PHE A 232 -10.92 18.90 7.58
CA PHE A 232 -10.34 17.57 7.62
C PHE A 232 -9.16 17.49 8.60
N THR A 233 -9.11 16.42 9.38
CA THR A 233 -7.92 16.02 10.14
C THR A 233 -6.96 15.24 9.23
N HIS A 234 -5.69 15.11 9.61
CA HIS A 234 -4.67 14.42 8.79
C HIS A 234 -4.52 14.99 7.37
N CYS A 235 -4.88 16.25 7.20
CA CYS A 235 -4.86 16.97 5.93
C CYS A 235 -4.02 18.24 6.10
N LYS A 236 -2.87 18.30 5.43
CA LYS A 236 -2.07 19.51 5.33
C LYS A 236 -2.21 20.04 3.92
N ALA A 237 -2.55 21.32 3.75
CA ALA A 237 -2.72 21.89 2.42
C ALA A 237 -2.18 23.32 2.30
N VAL A 238 -1.74 23.65 1.08
CA VAL A 238 -1.34 25.00 0.68
C VAL A 238 -1.81 25.29 -0.73
N GLY A 239 -2.33 26.50 -0.97
CA GLY A 239 -2.60 26.99 -2.32
C GLY A 239 -1.39 27.63 -2.94
N TRP A 240 -1.07 27.24 -4.17
CA TRP A 240 0.03 27.76 -4.97
C TRP A 240 -0.36 27.94 -6.44
N TYR A 241 0.56 28.50 -7.22
CA TYR A 241 0.44 28.64 -8.66
C TYR A 241 1.65 27.97 -9.30
N ILE A 242 1.43 27.17 -10.33
CA ILE A 242 2.49 26.47 -11.06
C ILE A 242 2.57 27.08 -12.47
N ASP A 243 3.70 27.70 -12.78
CA ASP A 243 3.94 28.37 -14.06
C ASP A 243 3.89 27.39 -15.24
N SER A 244 4.50 26.20 -15.12
CA SER A 244 4.55 25.18 -16.19
C SER A 244 3.17 24.67 -16.59
N TYR A 245 2.21 24.65 -15.66
CA TYR A 245 0.82 24.23 -15.92
C TYR A 245 -0.15 25.40 -16.14
N ASN A 246 0.35 26.64 -16.02
CA ASN A 246 -0.39 27.90 -16.14
C ASN A 246 -1.70 27.93 -15.31
N ARG A 247 -1.65 27.39 -14.09
CA ARG A 247 -2.82 27.26 -13.21
C ARG A 247 -2.48 27.23 -11.74
N ALA A 248 -3.46 27.58 -10.92
CA ALA A 248 -3.41 27.42 -9.48
C ALA A 248 -3.79 25.99 -9.09
N GLN A 249 -3.19 25.53 -7.99
CA GLN A 249 -3.42 24.21 -7.43
C GLN A 249 -3.58 24.32 -5.91
N ILE A 250 -4.30 23.37 -5.34
CA ILE A 250 -4.24 23.08 -3.91
C ILE A 250 -3.31 21.89 -3.74
N SER A 251 -2.12 22.10 -3.17
CA SER A 251 -1.22 21.00 -2.84
C SER A 251 -1.56 20.45 -1.47
N ILE A 252 -1.79 19.14 -1.39
CA ILE A 252 -2.30 18.45 -0.20
C ILE A 252 -1.37 17.30 0.16
N ASN A 253 -1.03 17.19 1.44
CA ASN A 253 -0.45 15.99 2.04
C ASN A 253 -1.48 15.37 2.98
N LEU A 254 -1.95 14.18 2.60
CA LEU A 254 -2.84 13.36 3.43
C LEU A 254 -1.97 12.43 4.26
N THR A 255 -1.79 12.75 5.54
CA THR A 255 -0.90 11.98 6.44
C THR A 255 -1.53 10.69 6.94
N ASN A 256 -2.85 10.51 6.74
CA ASN A 256 -3.54 9.26 6.98
C ASN A 256 -4.76 9.15 6.06
N TYR A 257 -4.60 8.47 4.92
CA TYR A 257 -5.65 8.30 3.93
C TYR A 257 -6.83 7.42 4.39
N LYS A 258 -6.64 6.65 5.48
CA LYS A 258 -7.70 5.82 6.07
C LYS A 258 -8.68 6.67 6.87
N ILE A 259 -8.23 7.80 7.41
CA ILE A 259 -9.07 8.78 8.13
C ILE A 259 -9.60 9.85 7.16
N THR A 260 -8.73 10.39 6.32
CA THR A 260 -9.09 11.41 5.32
C THR A 260 -8.72 10.92 3.92
N PRO A 261 -9.65 10.23 3.24
CA PRO A 261 -9.43 9.73 1.88
C PRO A 261 -9.37 10.85 0.83
N PRO A 262 -8.56 10.70 -0.23
CA PRO A 262 -8.36 11.75 -1.24
C PRO A 262 -9.64 12.11 -2.01
N HIS A 263 -10.50 11.13 -2.30
CA HIS A 263 -11.76 11.36 -3.02
C HIS A 263 -12.74 12.24 -2.22
N LEU A 264 -12.81 12.10 -0.89
CA LEU A 264 -13.69 12.94 -0.07
C LEU A 264 -13.18 14.38 0.01
N VAL A 265 -11.85 14.57 0.07
CA VAL A 265 -11.26 15.91 0.00
C VAL A 265 -11.53 16.55 -1.36
N LEU A 266 -11.38 15.80 -2.45
CA LEU A 266 -11.70 16.27 -3.81
C LEU A 266 -13.15 16.71 -3.94
N GLU A 267 -14.12 15.87 -3.54
CA GLU A 267 -15.54 16.21 -3.63
C GLU A 267 -15.88 17.46 -2.80
N LYS A 268 -15.28 17.60 -1.61
CA LYS A 268 -15.49 18.80 -0.80
C LYS A 268 -14.88 20.05 -1.43
N VAL A 269 -13.71 19.93 -2.05
CA VAL A 269 -13.10 21.04 -2.79
C VAL A 269 -13.92 21.39 -4.03
N ARG A 270 -14.49 20.42 -4.75
CA ARG A 270 -15.40 20.66 -5.88
C ARG A 270 -16.60 21.51 -5.45
N GLU A 271 -17.23 21.17 -4.33
CA GLU A 271 -18.34 21.94 -3.75
C GLU A 271 -17.92 23.38 -3.39
N LEU A 272 -16.81 23.53 -2.64
CA LEU A 272 -16.34 24.84 -2.18
C LEU A 272 -15.86 25.73 -3.35
N ALA A 273 -15.15 25.16 -4.31
CA ALA A 273 -14.67 25.89 -5.49
C ALA A 273 -15.84 26.38 -6.35
N ALA A 274 -16.87 25.54 -6.56
CA ALA A 274 -18.05 25.92 -7.32
C ALA A 274 -18.78 27.12 -6.68
N ALA A 275 -18.87 27.17 -5.35
CA ALA A 275 -19.44 28.32 -4.64
C ALA A 275 -18.66 29.64 -4.85
N MET A 276 -17.39 29.56 -5.24
CA MET A 276 -16.52 30.69 -5.57
C MET A 276 -16.46 30.99 -7.08
N GLY A 277 -17.23 30.28 -7.91
CA GLY A 277 -17.16 30.35 -9.37
C GLY A 277 -15.86 29.79 -9.97
N VAL A 278 -15.13 28.95 -9.22
CA VAL A 278 -13.92 28.25 -9.67
C VAL A 278 -14.28 26.81 -9.99
N GLN A 279 -13.70 26.24 -11.04
CA GLN A 279 -13.86 24.83 -11.39
C GLN A 279 -12.60 24.05 -11.02
N VAL A 280 -12.82 22.88 -10.42
CA VAL A 280 -11.80 21.85 -10.30
C VAL A 280 -11.74 21.10 -11.63
N THR A 281 -10.58 21.10 -12.29
CA THR A 281 -10.42 20.50 -13.62
C THR A 281 -9.93 19.05 -13.57
N GLY A 282 -9.35 18.65 -12.44
CA GLY A 282 -8.79 17.33 -12.21
C GLY A 282 -7.82 17.37 -11.03
N SER A 283 -6.92 16.40 -10.97
CA SER A 283 -5.97 16.27 -9.88
C SER A 283 -4.68 15.60 -10.34
N GLU A 284 -3.71 15.56 -9.46
CA GLU A 284 -2.40 14.97 -9.70
C GLU A 284 -1.93 14.26 -8.43
N LEU A 285 -1.42 13.04 -8.62
CA LEU A 285 -0.71 12.31 -7.58
C LEU A 285 0.80 12.54 -7.77
N VAL A 286 1.46 12.98 -6.71
CA VAL A 286 2.92 13.10 -6.64
C VAL A 286 3.45 11.85 -5.93
N GLY A 287 4.40 11.14 -6.56
CA GLY A 287 4.87 9.84 -6.08
C GLY A 287 3.87 8.68 -6.26
N LEU A 288 3.79 7.80 -5.26
CA LEU A 288 2.99 6.57 -5.23
C LEU A 288 1.72 6.71 -4.38
N ILE A 289 0.78 5.78 -4.56
CA ILE A 289 -0.44 5.65 -3.76
C ILE A 289 -0.71 4.19 -3.35
N PRO A 290 -1.25 3.92 -2.15
CA PRO A 290 -1.66 2.57 -1.77
C PRO A 290 -2.86 2.11 -2.61
N LYS A 291 -2.85 0.85 -3.05
CA LYS A 291 -3.94 0.21 -3.80
C LYS A 291 -5.28 0.41 -3.09
N ALA A 292 -5.29 0.24 -1.77
CA ALA A 292 -6.48 0.43 -0.94
C ALA A 292 -7.09 1.84 -1.06
N ALA A 293 -6.27 2.89 -1.21
CA ALA A 293 -6.77 4.26 -1.33
C ALA A 293 -7.52 4.47 -2.66
N LEU A 294 -6.97 3.95 -3.77
CA LEU A 294 -7.63 4.00 -5.08
C LEU A 294 -8.86 3.08 -5.15
N LEU A 295 -8.79 1.88 -4.57
CA LEU A 295 -9.94 0.97 -4.51
C LEU A 295 -11.10 1.60 -3.74
N ASN A 296 -10.82 2.25 -2.60
CA ASN A 296 -11.85 2.95 -1.83
C ASN A 296 -12.46 4.11 -2.64
N ALA A 297 -11.64 4.89 -3.34
CA ALA A 297 -12.13 5.95 -4.22
C ALA A 297 -12.99 5.41 -5.37
N GLY A 298 -12.53 4.37 -6.06
CA GLY A 298 -13.26 3.75 -7.17
C GLY A 298 -14.59 3.18 -6.72
N LYS A 299 -14.62 2.44 -5.60
CA LYS A 299 -15.86 1.94 -5.00
C LYS A 299 -16.82 3.06 -4.64
N TYR A 300 -16.33 4.16 -4.07
CA TYR A 300 -17.14 5.33 -3.75
C TYR A 300 -17.84 5.90 -5.01
N TYR A 301 -17.11 6.06 -6.12
CA TYR A 301 -17.69 6.57 -7.36
C TYR A 301 -18.63 5.57 -8.04
N LEU A 302 -18.27 4.28 -8.09
CA LEU A 302 -19.14 3.21 -8.61
C LEU A 302 -20.48 3.18 -7.86
N GLN A 303 -20.45 3.20 -6.52
CA GLN A 303 -21.65 3.24 -5.70
C GLN A 303 -22.52 4.47 -5.99
N ARG A 304 -21.90 5.64 -6.19
CA ARG A 304 -22.61 6.87 -6.55
C ARG A 304 -23.25 6.81 -7.94
N MET A 305 -22.68 6.04 -8.86
CA MET A 305 -23.24 5.75 -10.19
C MET A 305 -24.29 4.63 -10.16
N GLY A 306 -24.45 3.93 -9.03
CA GLY A 306 -25.30 2.75 -8.92
C GLY A 306 -24.67 1.48 -9.52
N GLU A 307 -23.39 1.51 -9.86
CA GLU A 307 -22.67 0.41 -10.51
C GLU A 307 -22.10 -0.61 -9.53
N SER A 308 -21.74 -1.78 -10.06
CA SER A 308 -21.17 -2.88 -9.27
C SER A 308 -19.78 -2.54 -8.74
N THR A 309 -19.55 -2.85 -7.46
CA THR A 309 -18.20 -2.88 -6.86
C THR A 309 -17.55 -4.27 -6.93
N GLY A 310 -18.27 -5.26 -7.47
CA GLY A 310 -17.81 -6.65 -7.65
C GLY A 310 -17.16 -6.91 -9.01
N ILE A 311 -16.38 -5.94 -9.50
CA ILE A 311 -15.62 -6.01 -10.76
C ILE A 311 -14.11 -6.13 -10.45
N PRO A 312 -13.26 -6.49 -11.43
CA PRO A 312 -11.81 -6.57 -11.23
C PRO A 312 -11.21 -5.30 -10.61
N GLU A 313 -10.26 -5.45 -9.68
CA GLU A 313 -9.63 -4.34 -8.95
C GLU A 313 -9.06 -3.26 -9.88
N LYS A 314 -8.43 -3.64 -11.00
CA LYS A 314 -7.91 -2.68 -11.98
C LYS A 314 -9.03 -1.80 -12.59
N MET A 315 -10.22 -2.36 -12.83
CA MET A 315 -11.37 -1.58 -13.34
C MET A 315 -11.89 -0.61 -12.28
N ILE A 316 -11.95 -1.02 -11.01
CA ILE A 316 -12.33 -0.13 -9.90
C ILE A 316 -11.36 1.06 -9.80
N MET A 317 -10.06 0.80 -9.87
CA MET A 317 -9.06 1.86 -9.81
C MET A 317 -9.10 2.77 -11.04
N GLU A 318 -9.38 2.22 -12.22
CA GLU A 318 -9.61 3.01 -13.43
C GLU A 318 -10.79 3.98 -13.26
N THR A 319 -11.91 3.52 -12.66
CA THR A 319 -13.01 4.42 -12.29
C THR A 319 -12.55 5.53 -11.34
N ALA A 320 -11.67 5.24 -10.38
CA ALA A 320 -11.11 6.25 -9.48
C ALA A 320 -10.27 7.27 -10.26
N ILE A 321 -9.38 6.81 -11.15
CA ILE A 321 -8.50 7.65 -11.98
C ILE A 321 -9.33 8.63 -12.82
N GLN A 322 -10.37 8.13 -13.49
CA GLN A 322 -11.26 8.94 -14.32
C GLN A 322 -12.07 9.93 -13.47
N SER A 323 -12.70 9.45 -12.39
CA SER A 323 -13.57 10.28 -11.55
C SER A 323 -12.83 11.38 -10.80
N MET A 324 -11.57 11.13 -10.44
CA MET A 324 -10.72 12.09 -9.75
C MET A 324 -9.93 12.99 -10.71
N GLY A 325 -9.85 12.63 -11.99
CA GLY A 325 -9.05 13.33 -12.99
C GLY A 325 -7.55 13.21 -12.71
N LEU A 326 -7.09 12.06 -12.21
CA LEU A 326 -5.68 11.82 -11.82
C LEU A 326 -4.71 11.86 -13.00
N ALA A 327 -5.22 11.69 -14.22
CA ALA A 327 -4.45 11.70 -15.46
C ALA A 327 -4.48 13.06 -16.19
N GLU A 328 -4.90 14.15 -15.53
CA GLU A 328 -5.09 15.45 -16.19
C GLU A 328 -3.76 16.06 -16.68
N LEU A 329 -2.71 15.99 -15.86
CA LEU A 329 -1.42 16.61 -16.17
C LEU A 329 -0.43 15.65 -16.86
N ALA A 330 -0.54 14.36 -16.59
CA ALA A 330 0.28 13.31 -17.18
C ALA A 330 -0.46 11.95 -17.14
N PRO A 331 -0.09 10.97 -17.98
CA PRO A 331 -0.65 9.62 -17.92
C PRO A 331 -0.49 8.98 -16.53
N PHE A 332 -1.54 8.30 -16.06
CA PHE A 332 -1.51 7.58 -14.79
C PHE A 332 -1.27 6.08 -15.03
N ASP A 333 -0.01 5.65 -14.92
CA ASP A 333 0.39 4.26 -15.07
C ASP A 333 0.19 3.51 -13.74
N LEU A 334 -0.82 2.64 -13.66
CA LEU A 334 -1.15 1.87 -12.47
C LEU A 334 0.02 1.02 -11.97
N ASP A 335 0.78 0.39 -12.88
CA ASP A 335 1.86 -0.53 -12.51
C ASP A 335 3.06 0.24 -11.92
N LYS A 336 3.12 1.56 -12.13
CA LYS A 336 4.14 2.45 -11.55
C LYS A 336 3.64 3.27 -10.38
N LYS A 337 2.36 3.65 -10.34
CA LYS A 337 1.81 4.58 -9.34
C LYS A 337 1.21 3.87 -8.13
N VAL A 338 0.78 2.62 -8.27
CA VAL A 338 0.28 1.82 -7.14
C VAL A 338 1.44 1.10 -6.50
N ILE A 339 1.72 1.38 -5.22
CA ILE A 339 2.89 0.81 -4.55
C ILE A 339 2.89 -0.72 -4.59
N GLU A 340 1.75 -1.38 -4.35
CA GLU A 340 1.63 -2.83 -4.39
C GLU A 340 1.88 -3.44 -5.77
N TYR A 341 1.67 -2.69 -6.85
CA TYR A 341 1.99 -3.13 -8.21
C TYR A 341 3.44 -2.83 -8.57
N ALA A 342 3.97 -1.68 -8.16
CA ALA A 342 5.35 -1.31 -8.41
C ALA A 342 6.38 -2.25 -7.76
N ILE A 343 5.99 -2.91 -6.66
CA ILE A 343 6.80 -3.93 -5.96
C ILE A 343 6.46 -5.38 -6.37
N ALA A 344 5.41 -5.59 -7.17
CA ALA A 344 4.90 -6.93 -7.43
C ALA A 344 5.93 -7.78 -8.17
N ARG A 345 6.02 -9.06 -7.79
CA ARG A 345 6.85 -10.05 -8.47
C ARG A 345 6.39 -10.23 -9.91
N GLN A 346 7.28 -9.96 -10.86
CA GLN A 346 6.99 -10.14 -12.29
C GLN A 346 6.98 -11.61 -12.73
N ASP A 347 7.50 -12.51 -11.89
CA ASP A 347 7.63 -13.95 -12.12
C ASP A 347 6.52 -14.79 -11.44
N SER A 348 5.40 -14.19 -11.05
CA SER A 348 4.28 -14.92 -10.42
C SER A 348 3.58 -15.87 -11.38
N LEU A 349 3.24 -17.06 -10.89
CA LEU A 349 2.47 -18.06 -11.63
C LEU A 349 1.06 -17.57 -11.92
N ALA A 350 0.44 -16.86 -10.97
CA ALA A 350 -0.89 -16.27 -11.14
C ALA A 350 -0.96 -15.25 -12.30
N SER A 351 0.19 -14.69 -12.71
CA SER A 351 0.27 -13.74 -13.84
C SER A 351 0.58 -14.40 -15.18
N MET A 352 0.81 -15.73 -15.21
CA MET A 352 1.05 -16.44 -16.46
C MET A 352 -0.20 -16.44 -17.34
N ARG A 353 0.02 -16.47 -18.65
CA ARG A 353 -1.05 -16.84 -19.58
C ARG A 353 -1.46 -18.28 -19.35
N VAL A 354 -2.73 -18.59 -19.56
CA VAL A 354 -3.30 -19.92 -19.32
C VAL A 354 -2.60 -21.01 -20.14
N ASP A 355 -2.21 -20.71 -21.38
CA ASP A 355 -1.43 -21.62 -22.24
C ASP A 355 -0.05 -21.92 -21.63
N ALA A 356 0.70 -20.88 -21.25
CA ALA A 356 2.00 -21.04 -20.62
C ALA A 356 1.93 -21.75 -19.27
N PHE A 357 0.89 -21.49 -18.46
CA PHE A 357 0.66 -22.18 -17.19
C PHE A 357 0.38 -23.67 -17.40
N ALA A 358 -0.46 -24.01 -18.38
CA ALA A 358 -0.75 -25.40 -18.75
C ALA A 358 0.46 -26.14 -19.32
N ASP A 359 1.24 -25.48 -20.19
CA ASP A 359 2.49 -26.03 -20.72
C ASP A 359 3.46 -26.34 -19.58
N LEU A 360 3.67 -25.38 -18.66
CA LEU A 360 4.57 -25.56 -17.51
C LEU A 360 4.12 -26.70 -16.59
N LEU A 361 2.83 -26.82 -16.28
CA LEU A 361 2.27 -27.94 -15.51
C LEU A 361 2.54 -29.31 -16.14
N SER A 362 2.70 -29.36 -17.47
CA SER A 362 2.92 -30.61 -18.22
C SER A 362 4.38 -31.01 -18.36
N THR A 363 5.30 -30.27 -17.71
CA THR A 363 6.74 -30.53 -17.73
C THR A 363 7.20 -31.40 -16.55
N ASP A 364 8.51 -31.64 -16.45
CA ASP A 364 9.16 -32.24 -15.28
C ASP A 364 9.43 -31.23 -14.14
N SER A 365 8.89 -30.00 -14.25
CA SER A 365 8.96 -29.01 -13.18
C SER A 365 8.19 -29.48 -11.95
N PRO A 366 8.77 -29.40 -10.73
CA PRO A 366 8.10 -29.83 -9.51
C PRO A 366 7.00 -28.86 -9.03
N ALA A 367 6.97 -27.63 -9.57
CA ALA A 367 5.93 -26.63 -9.32
C ALA A 367 5.72 -25.76 -10.58
N PRO A 368 4.49 -25.26 -10.87
CA PRO A 368 3.23 -25.48 -10.16
C PRO A 368 2.76 -26.94 -10.19
N GLY A 369 1.88 -27.31 -9.26
CA GLY A 369 1.32 -28.65 -9.14
C GLY A 369 -0.16 -28.67 -8.80
N GLY A 370 -0.62 -29.77 -8.18
CA GLY A 370 -2.04 -29.96 -7.84
C GLY A 370 -2.61 -28.91 -6.89
N GLY A 371 -1.82 -28.40 -5.94
CA GLY A 371 -2.23 -27.32 -5.01
C GLY A 371 -2.53 -26.03 -5.75
N SER A 372 -1.61 -25.62 -6.63
CA SER A 372 -1.75 -24.46 -7.52
C SER A 372 -2.99 -24.57 -8.43
N VAL A 373 -3.29 -25.74 -8.99
CA VAL A 373 -4.51 -25.97 -9.78
C VAL A 373 -5.77 -25.92 -8.92
N ALA A 374 -5.75 -26.48 -7.71
CA ALA A 374 -6.88 -26.39 -6.79
C ALA A 374 -7.20 -24.92 -6.43
N ALA A 375 -6.18 -24.11 -6.18
CA ALA A 375 -6.31 -22.68 -5.96
C ALA A 375 -6.88 -21.95 -7.19
N LEU A 376 -6.41 -22.28 -8.40
CA LEU A 376 -6.98 -21.75 -9.65
C LEU A 376 -8.48 -22.11 -9.79
N CYS A 377 -8.88 -23.34 -9.47
CA CYS A 377 -10.29 -23.74 -9.49
C CYS A 377 -11.14 -22.90 -8.52
N ALA A 378 -10.67 -22.65 -7.29
CA ALA A 378 -11.37 -21.77 -6.36
C ALA A 378 -11.48 -20.33 -6.91
N ALA A 379 -10.42 -19.83 -7.55
CA ALA A 379 -10.43 -18.51 -8.17
C ALA A 379 -11.46 -18.39 -9.30
N LEU A 380 -11.52 -19.38 -10.18
CA LEU A 380 -12.50 -19.45 -11.28
C LEU A 380 -13.93 -19.55 -10.75
N SER A 381 -14.17 -20.30 -9.68
CA SER A 381 -15.49 -20.34 -9.04
C SER A 381 -15.91 -18.98 -8.49
N GLY A 382 -15.00 -18.26 -7.83
CA GLY A 382 -15.26 -16.90 -7.35
C GLY A 382 -15.57 -15.94 -8.50
N ALA A 383 -14.81 -16.03 -9.60
CA ALA A 383 -15.02 -15.23 -10.80
C ALA A 383 -16.36 -15.50 -11.48
N LEU A 384 -16.74 -16.77 -11.67
CA LEU A 384 -18.05 -17.15 -12.23
C LEU A 384 -19.19 -16.65 -11.34
N SER A 385 -19.06 -16.80 -10.03
CA SER A 385 -20.07 -16.30 -9.09
C SER A 385 -20.23 -14.78 -9.16
N ALA A 386 -19.12 -14.04 -9.24
CA ALA A 386 -19.15 -12.59 -9.43
C ALA A 386 -19.79 -12.21 -10.79
N MET A 387 -19.49 -12.95 -11.85
CA MET A 387 -20.09 -12.77 -13.18
C MET A 387 -21.61 -12.97 -13.12
N VAL A 388 -22.11 -14.05 -12.50
CA VAL A 388 -23.55 -14.30 -12.37
C VAL A 388 -24.22 -13.14 -11.62
N ALA A 389 -23.63 -12.70 -10.50
CA ALA A 389 -24.15 -11.56 -9.74
C ALA A 389 -24.18 -10.27 -10.59
N ASN A 390 -23.10 -9.96 -11.32
CA ASN A 390 -23.02 -8.78 -12.19
C ASN A 390 -24.00 -8.86 -13.38
N LEU A 391 -24.22 -10.03 -14.00
CA LEU A 391 -25.23 -10.22 -15.05
C LEU A 391 -26.67 -10.09 -14.55
N THR A 392 -26.85 -10.10 -13.23
CA THR A 392 -28.16 -9.93 -12.57
C THR A 392 -28.40 -8.47 -12.15
N MET A 393 -27.33 -7.71 -11.95
CA MET A 393 -27.42 -6.29 -11.63
C MET A 393 -28.08 -5.49 -12.75
N ASP A 394 -28.95 -4.57 -12.36
CA ASP A 394 -29.75 -3.69 -13.22
C ASP A 394 -30.54 -4.41 -14.33
N LYS A 395 -30.72 -5.73 -14.19
CA LYS A 395 -31.47 -6.56 -15.13
C LYS A 395 -32.96 -6.48 -14.83
N LYS A 396 -33.74 -6.15 -15.85
CA LYS A 396 -35.21 -6.16 -15.78
C LYS A 396 -35.73 -7.52 -15.31
N GLY A 397 -36.62 -7.51 -14.33
CA GLY A 397 -37.20 -8.71 -13.70
C GLY A 397 -36.43 -9.23 -12.48
N TYR A 398 -35.31 -8.58 -12.11
CA TYR A 398 -34.48 -8.92 -10.94
C TYR A 398 -34.44 -7.78 -9.92
N GLU A 399 -35.41 -6.87 -9.93
CA GLU A 399 -35.44 -5.67 -9.09
C GLU A 399 -35.42 -6.02 -7.59
N GLN A 400 -36.04 -7.13 -7.20
CA GLN A 400 -36.15 -7.58 -5.80
C GLN A 400 -34.85 -8.15 -5.24
N VAL A 401 -33.87 -8.47 -6.08
CA VAL A 401 -32.60 -9.09 -5.65
C VAL A 401 -31.40 -8.17 -5.80
N GLN A 402 -31.60 -6.91 -6.23
CA GLN A 402 -30.51 -5.97 -6.55
C GLN A 402 -29.56 -5.75 -5.37
N ASP A 403 -30.10 -5.50 -4.17
CA ASP A 403 -29.27 -5.30 -2.99
C ASP A 403 -28.47 -6.56 -2.64
N LYS A 404 -29.09 -7.74 -2.81
CA LYS A 404 -28.42 -9.01 -2.58
C LYS A 404 -27.28 -9.23 -3.58
N VAL A 405 -27.48 -9.04 -4.88
CA VAL A 405 -26.42 -9.28 -5.87
C VAL A 405 -25.28 -8.24 -5.77
N ARG A 406 -25.58 -7.01 -5.32
CA ARG A 406 -24.56 -6.00 -4.98
C ARG A 406 -23.66 -6.44 -3.83
N GLU A 407 -24.18 -7.19 -2.86
CA GLU A 407 -23.39 -7.80 -1.78
C GLU A 407 -22.59 -9.02 -2.25
N LEU A 408 -23.17 -9.85 -3.14
CA LEU A 408 -22.55 -11.10 -3.59
C LEU A 408 -21.38 -10.89 -4.57
N ALA A 409 -21.48 -9.93 -5.49
CA ALA A 409 -20.44 -9.73 -6.51
C ALA A 409 -19.05 -9.42 -5.91
N PRO A 410 -18.90 -8.54 -4.89
CA PRO A 410 -17.63 -8.32 -4.21
C PRO A 410 -17.07 -9.55 -3.49
N LEU A 411 -17.93 -10.43 -2.96
CA LEU A 411 -17.48 -11.68 -2.33
C LEU A 411 -16.81 -12.60 -3.37
N GLY A 412 -17.36 -12.69 -4.57
CA GLY A 412 -16.75 -13.47 -5.67
C GLY A 412 -15.39 -12.93 -6.08
N GLN A 413 -15.22 -11.59 -6.15
CA GLN A 413 -13.91 -10.98 -6.39
C GLN A 413 -12.94 -11.27 -5.24
N SER A 414 -13.39 -11.18 -3.97
CA SER A 414 -12.55 -11.47 -2.79
C SER A 414 -12.02 -12.90 -2.79
N ILE A 415 -12.89 -13.88 -3.07
CA ILE A 415 -12.51 -15.30 -3.20
C ILE A 415 -11.50 -15.45 -4.33
N LYS A 416 -11.76 -14.84 -5.50
CA LYS A 416 -10.88 -14.88 -6.65
C LYS A 416 -9.48 -14.35 -6.32
N GLU A 417 -9.36 -13.16 -5.75
CA GLU A 417 -8.06 -12.56 -5.42
C GLU A 417 -7.29 -13.36 -4.35
N ARG A 418 -7.98 -13.83 -3.29
CA ARG A 418 -7.34 -14.67 -2.25
C ARG A 418 -6.88 -16.01 -2.81
N ALA A 419 -7.67 -16.64 -3.67
CA ALA A 419 -7.32 -17.91 -4.30
C ALA A 419 -6.17 -17.75 -5.31
N LEU A 420 -6.11 -16.66 -6.08
CA LEU A 420 -4.95 -16.36 -6.94
C LEU A 420 -3.66 -16.24 -6.12
N GLN A 421 -3.70 -15.60 -4.95
CA GLN A 421 -2.55 -15.55 -4.04
C GLN A 421 -2.13 -16.94 -3.53
N CYS A 422 -3.08 -17.86 -3.34
CA CYS A 422 -2.76 -19.24 -2.97
C CYS A 422 -1.99 -20.00 -4.06
N ILE A 423 -2.13 -19.65 -5.35
CA ILE A 423 -1.35 -20.25 -6.44
C ILE A 423 0.16 -20.00 -6.21
N ASP A 424 0.53 -18.74 -6.00
CA ASP A 424 1.93 -18.37 -5.79
C ASP A 424 2.43 -18.88 -4.43
N ARG A 425 1.61 -18.78 -3.38
CA ARG A 425 1.97 -19.25 -2.03
C ARG A 425 2.20 -20.76 -1.95
N ASP A 426 1.49 -21.56 -2.74
CA ASP A 426 1.69 -23.00 -2.84
C ASP A 426 3.09 -23.32 -3.37
N THR A 427 3.48 -22.62 -4.44
CA THR A 427 4.82 -22.76 -5.04
C THR A 427 5.92 -22.19 -4.14
N ASP A 428 5.68 -21.05 -3.49
CA ASP A 428 6.63 -20.47 -2.53
C ASP A 428 6.83 -21.40 -1.30
N ALA A 429 5.77 -22.06 -0.82
CA ALA A 429 5.87 -23.01 0.28
C ALA A 429 6.68 -24.26 -0.13
N PHE A 430 6.46 -24.77 -1.34
CA PHE A 430 7.26 -25.86 -1.90
C PHE A 430 8.74 -25.48 -2.03
N ASN A 431 9.03 -24.31 -2.60
CA ASN A 431 10.40 -23.81 -2.74
C ASN A 431 11.08 -23.62 -1.38
N ALA A 432 10.37 -23.09 -0.39
CA ALA A 432 10.89 -22.94 0.97
C ALA A 432 11.26 -24.29 1.60
N MET A 433 10.44 -25.33 1.40
CA MET A 433 10.74 -26.69 1.85
C MET A 433 12.00 -27.25 1.17
N MET A 434 12.17 -27.01 -0.14
CA MET A 434 13.37 -27.42 -0.87
C MET A 434 14.63 -26.70 -0.39
N GLU A 435 14.55 -25.41 -0.05
CA GLU A 435 15.66 -24.67 0.55
C GLU A 435 15.99 -25.17 1.96
N ALA A 436 14.98 -25.46 2.78
CA ALA A 436 15.19 -26.06 4.11
C ALA A 436 15.92 -27.43 4.01
N MET A 437 15.59 -28.24 2.99
CA MET A 437 16.28 -29.51 2.76
C MET A 437 17.77 -29.34 2.45
N ARG A 438 18.16 -28.23 1.82
CA ARG A 438 19.54 -27.90 1.42
C ARG A 438 20.39 -27.32 2.55
N LEU A 439 19.79 -26.99 3.69
CA LEU A 439 20.54 -26.46 4.83
C LEU A 439 21.66 -27.42 5.28
N PRO A 440 22.78 -26.88 5.80
CA PRO A 440 23.87 -27.68 6.36
C PRO A 440 23.39 -28.64 7.46
N LYS A 441 24.15 -29.71 7.68
CA LYS A 441 23.81 -30.78 8.63
C LYS A 441 25.06 -31.45 9.23
N LYS A 442 26.13 -30.68 9.41
CA LYS A 442 27.43 -31.19 9.88
C LYS A 442 27.61 -31.04 11.38
N THR A 443 27.01 -30.01 11.99
CA THR A 443 27.04 -29.78 13.44
C THR A 443 25.66 -30.00 14.07
N ASP A 444 25.62 -30.24 15.38
CA ASP A 444 24.36 -30.40 16.10
C ASP A 444 23.48 -29.12 16.02
N GLU A 445 24.11 -27.94 16.02
CA GLU A 445 23.42 -26.66 15.83
C GLU A 445 22.83 -26.53 14.41
N GLU A 446 23.57 -26.95 13.39
CA GLU A 446 23.08 -26.97 12.00
C GLU A 446 21.93 -27.96 11.81
N ILE A 447 22.02 -29.15 12.41
CA ILE A 447 20.97 -30.17 12.38
C ILE A 447 19.70 -29.64 13.05
N ALA A 448 19.83 -29.07 14.26
CA ALA A 448 18.68 -28.53 14.99
C ALA A 448 17.99 -27.37 14.23
N LEU A 449 18.78 -26.46 13.63
CA LEU A 449 18.25 -25.38 12.80
C LEU A 449 17.53 -25.93 11.56
N ARG A 450 18.16 -26.90 10.88
CA ARG A 450 17.58 -27.54 9.70
C ARG A 450 16.28 -28.26 10.02
N ASP A 451 16.23 -29.03 11.10
CA ASP A 451 15.04 -29.77 11.49
C ASP A 451 13.89 -28.83 11.89
N ALA A 452 14.20 -27.74 12.61
CA ALA A 452 13.23 -26.70 12.92
C ALA A 452 12.68 -26.00 11.67
N GLU A 453 13.53 -25.67 10.70
CA GLU A 453 13.09 -25.03 9.45
C GLU A 453 12.33 -26.01 8.55
N MET A 454 12.71 -27.29 8.53
CA MET A 454 11.97 -28.34 7.84
C MET A 454 10.56 -28.53 8.42
N GLU A 455 10.41 -28.55 9.74
CA GLU A 455 9.09 -28.64 10.38
C GLU A 455 8.23 -27.42 10.02
N LYS A 456 8.78 -26.22 10.19
CA LYS A 456 8.09 -24.96 9.89
C LYS A 456 7.65 -24.86 8.43
N THR A 457 8.53 -25.20 7.49
CA THR A 457 8.21 -25.14 6.05
C THR A 457 7.21 -26.23 5.65
N THR A 458 7.29 -27.42 6.24
CA THR A 458 6.29 -28.49 6.03
C THR A 458 4.91 -28.09 6.54
N GLN A 459 4.82 -27.52 7.75
CA GLN A 459 3.56 -26.97 8.26
C GLN A 459 3.03 -25.85 7.35
N GLY A 460 3.91 -24.99 6.83
CA GLY A 460 3.55 -23.98 5.82
C GLY A 460 2.95 -24.58 4.55
N ALA A 461 3.55 -25.65 4.01
CA ALA A 461 3.06 -26.38 2.84
C ALA A 461 1.72 -27.11 3.07
N ILE A 462 1.36 -27.39 4.33
CA ILE A 462 0.06 -27.95 4.72
C ILE A 462 -1.00 -26.85 4.87
N LEU A 463 -0.62 -25.71 5.44
CA LEU A 463 -1.54 -24.61 5.74
C LEU A 463 -2.05 -23.89 4.48
N VAL A 464 -1.24 -23.80 3.41
CA VAL A 464 -1.68 -23.15 2.15
C VAL A 464 -2.81 -23.92 1.46
N PRO A 465 -2.73 -25.25 1.24
CA PRO A 465 -3.86 -26.05 0.79
C PRO A 465 -5.05 -26.01 1.77
N PHE A 466 -4.82 -25.96 3.08
CA PHE A 466 -5.94 -25.81 4.03
C PHE A 466 -6.69 -24.49 3.85
N GLU A 467 -5.99 -23.38 3.63
CA GLU A 467 -6.61 -22.10 3.27
C GLU A 467 -7.37 -22.18 1.93
N THR A 468 -6.83 -22.91 0.95
CA THR A 468 -7.50 -23.16 -0.33
C THR A 468 -8.81 -23.96 -0.14
N LEU A 469 -8.82 -24.94 0.77
CA LEU A 469 -10.02 -25.70 1.13
C LEU A 469 -11.08 -24.81 1.82
N GLN A 470 -10.65 -23.87 2.67
CA GLN A 470 -11.55 -22.88 3.26
C GLN A 470 -12.17 -21.97 2.20
N LEU A 471 -11.35 -21.45 1.29
CA LEU A 471 -11.79 -20.64 0.14
C LEU A 471 -12.74 -21.41 -0.78
N ALA A 472 -12.48 -22.70 -1.02
CA ALA A 472 -13.35 -23.55 -1.80
C ALA A 472 -14.75 -23.66 -1.19
N ARG A 473 -14.85 -23.79 0.14
CA ARG A 473 -16.16 -23.77 0.81
C ARG A 473 -16.86 -22.41 0.66
N GLU A 474 -16.16 -21.32 0.90
CA GLU A 474 -16.70 -19.97 0.69
C GLU A 474 -17.25 -19.83 -0.75
N ALA A 475 -16.54 -20.38 -1.74
CA ALA A 475 -16.94 -20.38 -3.14
C ALA A 475 -18.18 -21.23 -3.42
N ILE A 476 -18.31 -22.42 -2.82
CA ILE A 476 -19.51 -23.26 -2.93
C ILE A 476 -20.73 -22.53 -2.35
N GLN A 477 -20.57 -21.91 -1.18
CA GLN A 477 -21.64 -21.17 -0.52
C GLN A 477 -22.08 -19.94 -1.33
N LEU A 478 -21.13 -19.28 -1.99
CA LEU A 478 -21.44 -18.19 -2.90
C LEU A 478 -22.15 -18.70 -4.16
N ALA A 479 -21.67 -19.78 -4.76
CA ALA A 479 -22.29 -20.45 -5.91
C ALA A 479 -23.75 -20.84 -5.62
N ALA A 480 -24.01 -21.38 -4.43
CA ALA A 480 -25.35 -21.70 -3.96
C ALA A 480 -26.27 -20.47 -3.92
N GLN A 481 -25.78 -19.35 -3.39
CA GLN A 481 -26.55 -18.11 -3.31
C GLN A 481 -26.85 -17.54 -4.69
N VAL A 482 -25.84 -17.46 -5.58
CA VAL A 482 -26.05 -16.91 -6.93
C VAL A 482 -26.86 -17.85 -7.83
N ALA A 483 -26.86 -19.16 -7.58
CA ALA A 483 -27.76 -20.08 -8.27
C ALA A 483 -29.23 -19.76 -7.96
N VAL A 484 -29.55 -19.36 -6.73
CA VAL A 484 -30.91 -19.01 -6.32
C VAL A 484 -31.34 -17.64 -6.84
N VAL A 485 -30.55 -16.60 -6.56
CA VAL A 485 -30.96 -15.20 -6.82
C VAL A 485 -30.48 -14.65 -8.16
N GLY A 486 -29.53 -15.33 -8.81
CA GLY A 486 -28.89 -14.87 -10.02
C GLY A 486 -29.76 -15.04 -11.27
N ASN A 487 -29.31 -14.38 -12.33
CA ASN A 487 -29.89 -14.44 -13.66
C ASN A 487 -30.03 -15.90 -14.12
N VAL A 488 -31.27 -16.35 -14.36
CA VAL A 488 -31.58 -17.72 -14.79
C VAL A 488 -30.86 -18.14 -16.08
N ASN A 489 -30.54 -17.18 -16.96
CA ASN A 489 -29.78 -17.46 -18.18
C ASN A 489 -28.30 -17.76 -17.92
N ALA A 490 -27.82 -17.49 -16.71
CA ALA A 490 -26.47 -17.80 -16.23
C ALA A 490 -26.49 -18.89 -15.14
N LEU A 491 -27.58 -19.65 -15.03
CA LEU A 491 -27.71 -20.72 -14.05
C LEU A 491 -26.68 -21.85 -14.26
N SER A 492 -26.34 -22.13 -15.52
CA SER A 492 -25.25 -23.05 -15.86
C SER A 492 -23.92 -22.59 -15.29
N ASP A 493 -23.64 -21.28 -15.30
CA ASP A 493 -22.41 -20.70 -14.78
C ASP A 493 -22.33 -20.84 -13.25
N ALA A 494 -23.46 -20.67 -12.56
CA ALA A 494 -23.57 -20.93 -11.12
C ALA A 494 -23.34 -22.41 -10.77
N GLY A 495 -23.85 -23.33 -11.59
CA GLY A 495 -23.58 -24.77 -11.44
C GLY A 495 -22.10 -25.12 -11.64
N VAL A 496 -21.49 -24.60 -12.71
CA VAL A 496 -20.05 -24.78 -12.97
C VAL A 496 -19.21 -24.19 -11.84
N ALA A 497 -19.59 -23.03 -11.28
CA ALA A 497 -18.93 -22.47 -10.11
C ALA A 497 -18.92 -23.47 -8.94
N GLY A 498 -20.07 -24.04 -8.57
CA GLY A 498 -20.16 -25.04 -7.50
C GLY A 498 -19.30 -26.28 -7.74
N LEU A 499 -19.32 -26.84 -8.95
CA LEU A 499 -18.51 -28.01 -9.33
C LEU A 499 -17.00 -27.71 -9.32
N THR A 500 -16.62 -26.53 -9.79
CA THR A 500 -15.21 -26.10 -9.84
C THR A 500 -14.69 -25.88 -8.41
N ALA A 501 -15.49 -25.29 -7.54
CA ALA A 501 -15.14 -25.15 -6.13
C ALA A 501 -15.05 -26.50 -5.40
N LEU A 502 -15.92 -27.47 -5.71
CA LEU A 502 -15.78 -28.83 -5.18
C LEU A 502 -14.47 -29.50 -5.62
N THR A 503 -14.08 -29.28 -6.87
CA THR A 503 -12.79 -29.75 -7.40
C THR A 503 -11.63 -29.11 -6.62
N ALA A 504 -11.70 -27.80 -6.35
CA ALA A 504 -10.74 -27.10 -5.51
C ALA A 504 -10.65 -27.69 -4.10
N ALA A 505 -11.80 -27.98 -3.47
CA ALA A 505 -11.84 -28.58 -2.12
C ALA A 505 -11.15 -29.96 -2.09
N LYS A 506 -11.48 -30.84 -3.03
CA LYS A 506 -10.87 -32.18 -3.12
C LYS A 506 -9.37 -32.11 -3.42
N GLY A 507 -8.99 -31.28 -4.39
CA GLY A 507 -7.59 -31.07 -4.75
C GLY A 507 -6.77 -30.53 -3.58
N ALA A 508 -7.28 -29.51 -2.88
CA ALA A 508 -6.67 -28.98 -1.68
C ALA A 508 -6.50 -30.04 -0.59
N PHE A 509 -7.56 -30.82 -0.32
CA PHE A 509 -7.51 -31.90 0.66
C PHE A 509 -6.44 -32.95 0.35
N TYR A 510 -6.27 -33.35 -0.91
CA TYR A 510 -5.20 -34.27 -1.30
C TYR A 510 -3.80 -33.69 -1.03
N ASN A 511 -3.60 -32.38 -1.28
CA ASN A 511 -2.35 -31.70 -1.00
C ASN A 511 -2.07 -31.55 0.51
N ILE A 512 -3.11 -31.48 1.35
CA ILE A 512 -2.97 -31.57 2.81
C ILE A 512 -2.48 -32.98 3.18
N LEU A 513 -3.17 -34.02 2.70
CA LEU A 513 -2.89 -35.41 3.07
C LEU A 513 -1.48 -35.88 2.66
N ILE A 514 -0.98 -35.46 1.50
CA ILE A 514 0.35 -35.87 1.03
C ILE A 514 1.48 -35.23 1.84
N ASN A 515 1.27 -34.01 2.35
CA ASN A 515 2.27 -33.29 3.14
C ASN A 515 2.21 -33.62 4.64
N LEU A 516 1.05 -34.03 5.18
CA LEU A 516 0.87 -34.38 6.59
C LEU A 516 1.94 -35.35 7.16
N PRO A 517 2.35 -36.44 6.47
CA PRO A 517 3.40 -37.33 6.96
C PRO A 517 4.75 -36.66 7.20
N GLY A 518 5.02 -35.52 6.55
CA GLY A 518 6.29 -34.79 6.68
C GLY A 518 6.42 -34.01 7.99
N SER A 519 5.30 -33.70 8.67
CA SER A 519 5.34 -33.00 9.96
C SER A 519 5.58 -33.96 11.12
N THR A 520 6.44 -33.54 12.04
CA THR A 520 6.81 -34.29 13.24
C THR A 520 5.86 -34.04 14.40
N ASP A 521 5.11 -32.95 14.41
CA ASP A 521 4.15 -32.57 15.46
C ASP A 521 2.83 -33.38 15.36
N PRO A 522 2.55 -34.33 16.28
CA PRO A 522 1.32 -35.13 16.25
C PRO A 522 0.06 -34.31 16.51
N ALA A 523 0.13 -33.30 17.38
CA ALA A 523 -1.03 -32.47 17.73
C ALA A 523 -1.45 -31.61 16.54
N PHE A 524 -0.49 -31.02 15.83
CA PHE A 524 -0.74 -30.30 14.59
C PHE A 524 -1.38 -31.20 13.52
N LYS A 525 -0.84 -32.41 13.31
CA LYS A 525 -1.35 -33.35 12.32
C LYS A 525 -2.79 -33.77 12.58
N ASP A 526 -3.10 -34.12 13.83
CA ASP A 526 -4.44 -34.58 14.21
C ASP A 526 -5.47 -33.45 14.12
N ASP A 527 -5.12 -32.23 14.56
CA ASP A 527 -5.98 -31.05 14.42
C ASP A 527 -6.30 -30.74 12.95
N ILE A 528 -5.25 -30.59 12.13
CA ILE A 528 -5.43 -30.21 10.73
C ILE A 528 -6.15 -31.29 9.94
N ARG A 529 -5.85 -32.58 10.17
CA ARG A 529 -6.58 -33.68 9.50
C ARG A 529 -8.06 -33.63 9.83
N SER A 530 -8.41 -33.58 11.11
CA SER A 530 -9.81 -33.56 11.57
C SER A 530 -10.58 -32.38 10.97
N ARG A 531 -10.00 -31.18 11.03
CA ARG A 531 -10.61 -29.96 10.46
C ARG A 531 -10.75 -30.05 8.95
N ALA A 532 -9.77 -30.60 8.24
CA ALA A 532 -9.80 -30.73 6.78
C ALA A 532 -10.85 -31.77 6.34
N GLU A 533 -10.98 -32.90 7.04
CA GLU A 533 -11.99 -33.93 6.79
C GLU A 533 -13.41 -33.38 7.01
N GLU A 534 -13.65 -32.71 8.14
CA GLU A 534 -14.93 -32.07 8.43
C GLU A 534 -15.29 -31.03 7.36
N LEU A 535 -14.32 -30.20 6.98
CA LEU A 535 -14.52 -29.14 6.02
C LEU A 535 -14.80 -29.69 4.61
N LEU A 536 -14.11 -30.75 4.20
CA LEU A 536 -14.36 -31.42 2.92
C LEU A 536 -15.76 -32.04 2.89
N ALA A 537 -16.17 -32.75 3.94
CA ALA A 537 -17.50 -33.36 4.01
C ALA A 537 -18.62 -32.31 3.84
N ARG A 538 -18.46 -31.14 4.46
CA ARG A 538 -19.37 -30.00 4.27
C ARG A 538 -19.35 -29.48 2.84
N CYS A 539 -18.17 -29.38 2.21
CA CYS A 539 -18.08 -28.97 0.80
C CYS A 539 -18.82 -29.94 -0.12
N GLU A 540 -18.67 -31.25 0.09
CA GLU A 540 -19.35 -32.28 -0.71
C GLU A 540 -20.87 -32.18 -0.56
N GLU A 541 -21.37 -32.04 0.66
CA GLU A 541 -22.80 -31.88 0.93
C GLU A 541 -23.35 -30.58 0.33
N GLU A 542 -22.69 -29.44 0.56
CA GLU A 542 -23.12 -28.13 0.07
C GLU A 542 -23.11 -28.11 -1.47
N ALA A 543 -22.06 -28.64 -2.12
CA ALA A 543 -21.96 -28.68 -3.59
C ALA A 543 -23.01 -29.60 -4.23
N ALA A 544 -23.32 -30.75 -3.62
CA ALA A 544 -24.36 -31.65 -4.12
C ALA A 544 -25.73 -30.95 -4.14
N ARG A 545 -26.03 -30.13 -3.12
CA ARG A 545 -27.27 -29.34 -3.09
C ARG A 545 -27.31 -28.28 -4.20
N VAL A 546 -26.19 -27.62 -4.48
CA VAL A 546 -26.10 -26.66 -5.60
C VAL A 546 -26.38 -27.36 -6.93
N GLU A 547 -25.75 -28.51 -7.15
CA GLU A 547 -25.94 -29.28 -8.37
C GLU A 547 -27.39 -29.75 -8.53
N GLU A 548 -28.00 -30.26 -7.46
CA GLU A 548 -29.40 -30.67 -7.47
C GLU A 548 -30.35 -29.51 -7.81
N GLU A 549 -30.14 -28.34 -7.18
CA GLU A 549 -30.94 -27.14 -7.42
C GLU A 549 -30.79 -26.63 -8.87
N VAL A 550 -29.56 -26.59 -9.38
CA VAL A 550 -29.29 -26.20 -10.77
C VAL A 550 -29.94 -27.17 -11.75
N ARG A 551 -29.79 -28.48 -11.55
CA ARG A 551 -30.39 -29.52 -12.41
C ARG A 551 -31.91 -29.48 -12.42
N LYS A 552 -32.55 -29.11 -11.30
CA LYS A 552 -34.03 -28.98 -11.23
C LYS A 552 -34.56 -27.80 -12.04
N ARG A 553 -33.73 -26.78 -12.29
CA ARG A 553 -34.12 -25.50 -12.88
C ARG A 553 -33.62 -25.29 -14.32
N LEU A 554 -32.74 -26.16 -14.80
CA LEU A 554 -32.39 -26.34 -16.21
C LEU A 554 -33.38 -27.31 -16.88
#